data_AF-A0A7K7XYK2-F1
#
_entry.id   AF-A0A7K7XYK2-F1
#
_cell.length_a   1.000
_cell.length_b   1.000
_cell.length_c   1.000
_cell.angle_alpha   90.00
_cell.angle_beta   90.00
_cell.angle_gamma   90.00
#
_symmetry.space_group_name_H-M   'P 1'
#
loop_
_entity.id
_entity.type
_entity.pdbx_description
1 polymer ?
#
loop_
_entity_poly.entity_id
_entity_poly.type
_entity_poly.pdbx_seq_one_letter_code
_entity_poly.pdbx_strand_id
1 'polypeptide(L)'
;GTFPAKLWRLANSPRVRSVRWDSQAQGLLIDRALFEHELLSPAGAHGAGGEGAAAVLDSFKATHFGSFVRQLNLYGFQKVPGWFGAA
;
A
#
# COMPACT_ATOMS: atom_id res chain seq x y z
N GLY A 1 -7.22 3.46 -13.26
CA GLY A 1 -8.05 3.47 -12.04
C GLY A 1 -7.68 4.65 -11.17
N THR A 2 -8.66 5.22 -10.46
CA THR A 2 -8.47 6.30 -9.47
C THR A 2 -7.68 5.80 -8.25
N PHE A 3 -7.19 6.70 -7.40
CA PHE A 3 -6.43 6.33 -6.21
C PHE A 3 -7.19 5.35 -5.28
N PRO A 4 -8.51 5.54 -4.98
CA PRO A 4 -9.25 4.59 -4.14
C PRO A 4 -9.29 3.16 -4.72
N ALA A 5 -9.49 3.02 -6.03
CA ALA A 5 -9.51 1.71 -6.69
C ALA A 5 -8.12 1.05 -6.68
N LYS A 6 -7.05 1.84 -6.76
CA LYS A 6 -5.68 1.33 -6.62
C LYS A 6 -5.39 0.92 -5.18
N LEU A 7 -5.77 1.74 -4.20
CA LEU A 7 -5.60 1.48 -2.78
C LEU A 7 -6.32 0.19 -2.36
N TRP A 8 -7.55 -0.01 -2.83
CA TRP A 8 -8.32 -1.22 -2.56
C TRP A 8 -7.62 -2.47 -3.11
N ARG A 9 -7.15 -2.45 -4.37
CA ARG A 9 -6.40 -3.59 -4.95
C ARG A 9 -5.11 -3.86 -4.19
N LEU A 10 -4.44 -2.80 -3.73
CA LEU A 10 -3.18 -2.89 -3.01
C LEU A 10 -3.38 -3.52 -1.61
N ALA A 11 -4.39 -3.07 -0.86
CA ALA A 11 -4.72 -3.61 0.47
C ALA A 11 -5.30 -5.04 0.46
N ASN A 12 -5.89 -5.47 -0.67
CA ASN A 12 -6.46 -6.82 -0.85
C ASN A 12 -5.52 -7.78 -1.59
N SER A 13 -4.31 -7.35 -1.94
CA SER A 13 -3.35 -8.20 -2.62
C SER A 13 -2.58 -9.04 -1.60
N PRO A 14 -2.57 -10.39 -1.70
CA PRO A 14 -1.78 -11.24 -0.80
C PRO A 14 -0.26 -11.07 -1.00
N ARG A 15 0.15 -10.34 -2.05
CA ARG A 15 1.55 -10.08 -2.40
C ARG A 15 2.10 -8.79 -1.78
N VAL A 16 1.22 -7.91 -1.31
CA VAL A 16 1.60 -6.65 -0.67
C VAL A 16 1.33 -6.81 0.82
N ARG A 17 2.39 -6.79 1.63
CA ARG A 17 2.27 -6.93 3.09
C ARG A 17 2.38 -5.60 3.79
N SER A 18 2.98 -4.62 3.12
CA SER A 18 3.17 -3.26 3.60
C SER A 18 1.88 -2.48 3.83
N VAL A 19 0.78 -2.85 3.20
CA VAL A 19 -0.53 -2.19 3.35
C VAL A 19 -1.60 -3.24 3.52
N ARG A 20 -2.34 -3.16 4.62
CA ARG A 20 -3.41 -4.12 4.94
C ARG A 20 -4.51 -3.46 5.75
N TRP A 21 -5.69 -4.05 5.72
CA TRP A 21 -6.75 -3.70 6.67
C TRP A 21 -6.36 -4.13 8.09
N ASP A 22 -6.82 -3.38 9.09
CA ASP A 22 -6.82 -3.86 10.46
C ASP A 22 -7.82 -5.01 10.65
N SER A 23 -7.79 -5.64 11.83
CA SER A 23 -8.65 -6.78 12.16
C SER A 23 -10.15 -6.47 12.10
N GLN A 24 -10.54 -5.19 12.19
CA GLN A 24 -11.93 -4.73 12.15
C GLN A 24 -12.33 -4.16 10.78
N ALA A 25 -11.42 -4.15 9.80
CA ALA A 25 -11.57 -3.46 8.51
C ALA A 25 -12.04 -1.99 8.62
N GLN A 26 -11.69 -1.32 9.72
CA GLN A 26 -12.00 0.08 10.01
C GLN A 26 -10.86 1.01 9.58
N GLY A 27 -9.63 0.49 9.51
CA GLY A 27 -8.43 1.27 9.22
C GLY A 27 -7.43 0.55 8.34
N LEU A 28 -6.53 1.34 7.74
CA LEU A 28 -5.38 0.82 7.00
C LEU A 28 -4.13 0.87 7.87
N LEU A 29 -3.48 -0.28 8.00
CA LEU A 29 -2.16 -0.43 8.58
C LEU A 29 -1.14 -0.33 7.45
N ILE A 30 -0.21 0.59 7.58
CA ILE A 30 0.83 0.86 6.59
C ILE A 30 2.20 0.76 7.26
N ASP A 31 2.96 -0.28 6.93
CA ASP A 31 4.37 -0.40 7.32
C ASP A 31 5.22 0.37 6.31
N ARG A 32 5.79 1.48 6.75
CA ARG A 32 6.59 2.35 5.87
C ARG A 32 7.84 1.65 5.34
N ALA A 33 8.60 0.95 6.18
CA ALA A 33 9.86 0.35 5.77
C ALA A 33 9.60 -0.75 4.73
N LEU A 34 8.59 -1.59 4.99
CA LEU A 34 8.17 -2.63 4.06
C LEU A 34 7.57 -2.04 2.77
N PHE A 35 6.84 -0.93 2.86
CA PHE A 35 6.29 -0.22 1.69
C PHE A 35 7.40 0.26 0.76
N GLU A 36 8.42 0.91 1.33
CA GLU A 36 9.56 1.40 0.56
C GLU A 36 10.34 0.23 -0.07
N HIS A 37 10.44 -0.91 0.61
CA HIS A 37 11.08 -2.11 0.08
C HIS A 37 10.26 -2.82 -1.01
N GLU A 38 8.95 -3.01 -0.83
CA GLU A 38 8.09 -3.76 -1.76
C GLU A 38 7.70 -2.93 -2.99
N LEU A 39 7.41 -1.63 -2.80
CA LEU A 39 6.75 -0.81 -3.82
C LEU A 39 7.62 0.31 -4.39
N LEU A 40 8.64 0.76 -3.65
CA LEU A 40 9.53 1.84 -4.11
C LEU A 40 10.93 1.33 -4.52
N SER A 41 11.30 0.10 -4.18
CA SER A 41 12.61 -0.44 -4.53
C SER A 41 12.64 -0.93 -5.99
N PRO A 42 13.69 -0.60 -6.77
CA PRO A 42 13.80 -1.00 -8.17
C PRO A 42 13.76 -2.51 -8.40
N ALA A 43 14.12 -3.31 -7.39
CA ALA A 43 14.07 -4.78 -7.44
C ALA A 43 12.63 -5.35 -7.46
N GLY A 44 11.65 -4.64 -6.89
CA GLY A 44 10.25 -5.07 -6.85
C GLY A 44 9.52 -4.98 -8.19
N ALA A 45 10.08 -4.24 -9.16
CA ALA A 45 9.56 -4.12 -10.51
C ALA A 45 9.94 -5.29 -11.43
N HIS A 46 10.94 -6.12 -11.05
CA HIS A 46 11.53 -7.11 -11.96
C HIS A 46 11.77 -8.51 -11.38
N GLY A 47 11.44 -8.81 -10.12
CA GLY A 47 11.72 -10.15 -9.61
C GLY A 47 11.08 -10.49 -8.28
N ALA A 48 9.84 -10.97 -8.32
CA ALA A 48 9.33 -12.07 -7.48
C ALA A 48 7.83 -12.30 -7.74
N GLY A 49 7.53 -13.11 -8.75
CA GLY A 49 6.29 -13.90 -8.77
C GLY A 49 5.26 -13.51 -9.81
N GLY A 50 5.36 -14.10 -11.01
CA GLY A 50 4.26 -14.29 -11.95
C GLY A 50 3.71 -13.02 -12.60
N GLU A 51 3.42 -13.11 -13.90
CA GLU A 51 2.98 -12.03 -14.79
C GLU A 51 1.78 -11.20 -14.27
N GLY A 52 0.99 -11.74 -13.33
CA GLY A 52 -0.12 -11.04 -12.67
C GLY A 52 0.28 -10.08 -11.53
N ALA A 53 1.44 -10.25 -10.87
CA ALA A 53 1.88 -9.37 -9.77
C ALA A 53 2.44 -8.05 -10.30
N ALA A 54 3.17 -8.11 -11.41
CA ALA A 54 3.68 -6.95 -12.13
C ALA A 54 2.54 -6.01 -12.52
N ALA A 55 1.39 -6.51 -12.97
CA ALA A 55 0.25 -5.67 -13.38
C ALA A 55 -0.42 -4.90 -12.21
N VAL A 56 -0.44 -5.49 -10.99
CA VAL A 56 -0.98 -4.82 -9.80
C VAL A 56 0.00 -3.77 -9.27
N LEU A 57 1.31 -4.06 -9.25
CA LEU A 57 2.34 -3.08 -8.88
C LEU A 57 2.51 -1.97 -9.93
N ASP A 58 2.42 -2.28 -11.23
CA ASP A 58 2.57 -1.31 -12.32
C ASP A 58 1.44 -0.27 -12.34
N SER A 59 0.34 -0.55 -11.63
CA SER A 59 -0.73 0.40 -11.36
C SER A 59 -0.32 1.50 -10.35
N PHE A 60 0.60 1.22 -9.43
CA PHE A 60 0.94 2.05 -8.28
C PHE A 60 2.36 2.62 -8.37
N LYS A 61 2.59 3.48 -9.37
CA LYS A 61 3.86 4.22 -9.56
C LYS A 61 4.02 5.33 -8.51
N ALA A 62 4.16 4.97 -7.24
CA ALA A 62 4.68 5.90 -6.26
C ALA A 62 6.21 5.91 -6.35
N THR A 63 6.82 7.09 -6.39
CA THR A 63 8.29 7.24 -6.27
C THR A 63 8.71 7.52 -4.84
N HIS A 64 7.79 8.04 -4.03
CA HIS A 64 8.03 8.43 -2.64
C HIS A 64 6.83 8.10 -1.77
N PHE A 65 7.11 7.66 -0.54
CA PHE A 65 6.08 7.39 0.48
C PHE A 65 5.24 8.63 0.80
N GLY A 66 5.84 9.82 0.80
CA GLY A 66 5.12 11.08 1.04
C GLY A 66 3.99 11.34 0.03
N SER A 67 4.18 10.95 -1.24
CA SER A 67 3.15 11.06 -2.28
C SER A 67 1.96 10.16 -1.98
N PHE A 68 2.21 8.98 -1.41
CA PHE A 68 1.16 8.06 -0.97
C PHE A 68 0.33 8.65 0.18
N VAL A 69 1.01 9.18 1.21
CA VAL A 69 0.34 9.83 2.35
C VAL A 69 -0.47 11.04 1.91
N ARG A 70 0.04 11.85 0.98
CA ARG A 70 -0.70 12.98 0.43
C ARG A 70 -2.01 12.53 -0.23
N GLN A 71 -1.99 11.45 -1.00
CA GLN A 71 -3.21 10.91 -1.61
C GLN A 71 -4.19 10.42 -0.54
N LEU A 72 -3.72 9.72 0.49
CA LEU A 72 -4.56 9.33 1.62
C LEU A 72 -5.27 10.54 2.24
N ASN A 73 -4.53 11.61 2.54
CA ASN A 73 -5.09 12.83 3.12
C ASN A 73 -6.12 13.52 2.20
N LEU A 74 -5.87 13.56 0.88
CA LEU A 74 -6.80 14.14 -0.10
C LEU A 74 -8.12 13.37 -0.19
N TYR A 75 -8.09 12.08 0.09
CA TYR A 75 -9.28 11.22 0.13
C TYR A 75 -9.87 11.06 1.54
N GLY A 76 -9.44 11.88 2.50
CA GLY A 76 -10.05 11.96 3.84
C GLY A 76 -9.49 10.98 4.88
N PHE A 77 -8.45 10.21 4.57
CA PHE A 77 -7.77 9.39 5.57
C PHE A 77 -6.99 10.27 6.54
N GLN A 78 -6.97 9.87 7.81
CA GLN A 78 -6.19 10.52 8.86
C GLN A 78 -5.32 9.51 9.58
N LYS A 79 -4.11 9.93 9.95
CA LYS A 79 -3.23 9.11 10.79
C LYS A 79 -3.76 9.11 12.22
N VAL A 80 -4.02 7.93 12.77
CA VAL A 80 -4.43 7.75 14.17
C VAL A 80 -3.18 7.50 15.04
N PRO A 81 -2.79 8.44 15.93
CA PRO A 81 -1.66 8.22 16.84
C PRO A 81 -2.00 7.15 17.89
N GLY A 82 -1.05 6.25 18.18
CA GLY A 82 -1.20 5.25 19.25
C GLY A 82 -2.03 4.01 18.89
N TRP A 83 -2.56 3.92 17.67
CA TRP A 83 -3.21 2.71 17.17
C TRP A 83 -2.18 1.73 16.61
N PHE A 84 -1.88 0.66 17.35
CA PHE A 84 -0.99 -0.42 16.89
C PHE A 84 -1.73 -1.55 16.17
N GLY A 85 -3.02 -1.38 15.86
CA GLY A 85 -3.91 -2.47 15.47
C GLY A 85 -4.17 -3.36 16.68
N ALA A 86 -5.42 -3.50 17.09
CA ALA A 86 -5.76 -4.54 18.05
C ALA A 86 -5.38 -5.89 17.44
N ALA A 87 -4.39 -6.54 18.04
CA ALA A 87 -3.81 -7.83 17.64
C ALA A 87 -4.87 -8.94 17.65
#